data_AF-A0A7C5Q1Y3-F1
#
_entry.id   AF-A0A7C5Q1Y3-F1
#
_cell.length_a   1.000
_cell.length_b   1.000
_cell.length_c   1.000
_cell.angle_alpha   90.00
_cell.angle_beta   90.00
_cell.angle_gamma   90.00
#
_symmetry.space_group_name_H-M   'P 1'
#
loop_
_entity.id
_entity.type
_entity.pdbx_description
1 polymer ?
#
loop_
_entity_poly.entity_id
_entity_poly.type
_entity_poly.pdbx_seq_one_letter_code
_entity_poly.pdbx_strand_id
1 'polypeptide(L)'
;MRGERGLTLIELAIVLIVLGVLLGLGASVIGVLVKRNKFVESREIVSANLEGVVGYAIASGRLPATETELIGSLRSARDSYGKFTMYIYSGNLDDSSGVICTATATNITLRVGCADVACTSYEQEIPNVAFLVVSGDGNYNLQTWHSALTSLGSSTVVMGRADTNLTLFLYTYGLSADDYAGDVLRSEPYDDIVKWVSLYELKPKVGCGGSGGGGCPHSTITVRNTSGRNYYYTNSSTTCQLWSPGSSATLPSGDTLNVYRSWWRCFFGTPVASITFSSACSLDTAGNNDAVICYDGSNFIDC
;
A
#
# COMPACT_ATOMS: atom_id res chain seq x y z
N MET A 1 -40.59 6.30 68.27
CA MET A 1 -41.29 5.94 67.01
C MET A 1 -40.74 6.81 65.91
N ARG A 2 -39.95 6.23 65.02
CA ARG A 2 -39.24 6.95 63.93
C ARG A 2 -40.25 7.18 62.81
N GLY A 3 -40.46 8.44 62.43
CA GLY A 3 -41.38 8.80 61.36
C GLY A 3 -40.87 8.32 60.01
N GLU A 4 -41.52 7.30 59.47
CA GLU A 4 -41.34 6.89 58.08
C GLU A 4 -42.00 7.94 57.18
N ARG A 5 -41.18 8.79 56.57
CA ARG A 5 -41.64 9.71 55.53
C ARG A 5 -41.78 8.91 54.24
N GLY A 6 -43.01 8.73 53.77
CA GLY A 6 -43.27 8.11 52.47
C GLY A 6 -42.75 8.98 51.33
N LEU A 7 -42.11 8.35 50.33
CA LEU A 7 -41.72 9.02 49.08
C LEU A 7 -42.96 9.57 48.39
N THR A 8 -42.89 10.82 47.95
CA THR A 8 -44.01 11.42 47.22
C THR A 8 -44.02 10.89 45.79
N LEU A 9 -45.22 10.66 45.25
CA LEU A 9 -45.41 10.09 43.91
C LEU A 9 -44.76 10.98 42.82
N ILE A 10 -44.76 12.30 43.05
CA ILE A 10 -44.13 13.28 42.15
C ILE A 10 -42.60 13.19 42.14
N GLU A 11 -41.99 12.89 43.29
CA GLU A 11 -40.53 12.78 43.43
C GLU A 11 -40.01 11.55 42.70
N LEU A 12 -40.76 10.43 42.74
CA LEU A 12 -40.46 9.23 41.95
C LEU A 12 -40.64 9.48 40.44
N ALA A 13 -41.66 10.25 40.04
CA ALA A 13 -41.88 10.59 38.63
C ALA A 13 -40.74 11.43 38.04
N ILE A 14 -40.22 12.42 38.78
CA ILE A 14 -39.08 13.23 38.32
C ILE A 14 -37.82 12.36 38.18
N VAL A 15 -37.56 11.44 39.10
CA VAL A 15 -36.42 10.52 39.01
C VAL A 15 -36.51 9.63 37.78
N LEU A 16 -37.69 9.09 37.45
CA LEU A 16 -37.89 8.29 36.25
C LEU A 16 -37.71 9.09 34.97
N ILE A 17 -38.16 10.36 34.94
CA ILE A 17 -37.94 11.25 33.78
C ILE A 17 -36.43 11.50 33.59
N VAL A 18 -35.71 11.83 34.67
CA VAL A 18 -34.25 12.07 34.59
C VAL A 18 -33.51 10.80 34.14
N LEU A 19 -33.87 9.63 34.66
CA LEU A 19 -33.30 8.35 34.22
C LEU A 19 -33.63 8.06 32.75
N GLY A 20 -34.86 8.33 32.31
CA GLY A 20 -35.26 8.17 30.91
C GLY A 20 -34.45 9.06 29.97
N VAL A 21 -34.22 10.32 30.34
CA VAL A 21 -33.40 11.26 29.55
C VAL A 21 -31.94 10.82 29.53
N LEU A 22 -31.37 10.40 30.66
CA LEU A 22 -29.98 9.92 30.74
C LEU A 22 -29.75 8.66 29.88
N LEU A 23 -30.67 7.69 29.95
CA LEU A 23 -30.60 6.48 29.13
C LEU A 23 -30.80 6.78 27.65
N GLY A 24 -31.71 7.69 27.31
CA GLY A 24 -31.97 8.11 25.94
C GLY A 24 -30.75 8.77 25.28
N LEU A 25 -30.05 9.65 26.02
CA LEU A 25 -28.84 10.31 25.50
C LEU A 25 -27.65 9.34 25.44
N GLY A 26 -27.50 8.46 26.44
CA GLY A 26 -26.39 7.50 26.52
C GLY A 26 -26.37 6.47 25.39
N ALA A 27 -27.55 6.03 24.90
CA ALA A 27 -27.64 5.01 23.85
C ALA A 27 -27.05 5.47 22.49
N SER A 28 -27.14 6.76 22.17
CA SER A 28 -26.70 7.31 20.87
C SER A 28 -25.20 7.23 20.62
N VAL A 29 -24.39 7.26 21.68
CA VAL A 29 -22.92 7.28 21.59
C VAL A 29 -22.34 5.89 21.33
N ILE A 30 -23.02 4.84 21.78
CA ILE A 30 -22.52 3.45 21.71
C ILE A 30 -22.35 3.01 20.25
N GLY A 31 -23.28 3.36 19.36
CA GLY A 31 -23.23 2.93 17.96
C GLY A 31 -22.01 3.44 17.20
N VAL A 32 -21.62 4.72 17.39
CA VAL A 32 -20.47 5.32 16.72
C VAL A 32 -19.16 4.71 17.23
N LEU A 33 -19.06 4.46 18.54
CA LEU A 33 -17.89 3.84 19.14
C LEU A 33 -17.70 2.40 18.66
N VAL A 34 -18.78 1.62 18.54
CA VAL A 34 -18.72 0.25 18.03
C VAL A 34 -18.23 0.24 16.58
N LYS A 35 -18.76 1.10 15.70
CA LYS A 35 -18.31 1.19 14.30
C LYS A 35 -16.82 1.56 14.20
N ARG A 36 -16.36 2.55 14.97
CA ARG A 36 -14.94 2.94 14.97
C ARG A 36 -14.05 1.79 15.47
N ASN A 37 -14.46 1.10 16.52
CA ASN A 37 -13.71 -0.05 17.05
C ASN A 37 -13.63 -1.18 16.01
N LYS A 38 -14.75 -1.45 15.33
CA LYS A 38 -14.82 -2.44 14.25
C LYS A 38 -13.96 -2.09 13.05
N PHE A 39 -13.99 -0.85 12.59
CA PHE A 39 -13.09 -0.38 11.52
C PHE A 39 -11.60 -0.57 11.88
N VAL A 40 -11.21 -0.21 13.09
CA VAL A 40 -9.82 -0.41 13.56
C VAL A 40 -9.48 -1.91 13.61
N GLU A 41 -10.37 -2.74 14.14
CA GLU A 41 -10.21 -4.19 14.20
C GLU A 41 -10.09 -4.80 12.78
N SER A 42 -10.95 -4.41 11.84
CA SER A 42 -10.89 -4.85 10.42
C SER A 42 -9.55 -4.45 9.79
N ARG A 43 -9.09 -3.22 10.02
CA ARG A 43 -7.79 -2.75 9.51
C ARG A 43 -6.62 -3.55 10.08
N GLU A 44 -6.64 -3.87 11.36
CA GLU A 44 -5.62 -4.71 11.99
C GLU A 44 -5.64 -6.14 11.44
N ILE A 45 -6.84 -6.70 11.18
CA ILE A 45 -7.00 -8.02 10.54
C ILE A 45 -6.42 -8.00 9.12
N VAL A 46 -6.78 -7.02 8.29
CA VAL A 46 -6.27 -6.88 6.92
C VAL A 46 -4.75 -6.73 6.93
N SER A 47 -4.19 -5.93 7.84
CA SER A 47 -2.74 -5.77 7.97
C SER A 47 -2.06 -7.07 8.40
N ALA A 48 -2.63 -7.81 9.34
CA ALA A 48 -2.07 -9.08 9.79
C ALA A 48 -2.17 -10.18 8.71
N ASN A 49 -3.25 -10.17 7.93
CA ASN A 49 -3.44 -11.07 6.80
C ASN A 49 -2.43 -10.78 5.69
N LEU A 50 -2.14 -9.51 5.39
CA LEU A 50 -1.09 -9.12 4.46
C LEU A 50 0.27 -9.69 4.91
N GLU A 51 0.66 -9.49 6.18
CA GLU A 51 1.91 -10.04 6.70
C GLU A 51 1.94 -11.57 6.70
N GLY A 52 0.79 -12.21 6.91
CA GLY A 52 0.64 -13.66 6.80
C GLY A 52 0.92 -14.19 5.39
N VAL A 53 0.35 -13.53 4.36
CA VAL A 53 0.62 -13.85 2.95
C VAL A 53 2.08 -13.60 2.59
N VAL A 54 2.66 -12.49 3.07
CA VAL A 54 4.11 -12.23 2.91
C VAL A 54 4.92 -13.35 3.56
N GLY A 55 4.58 -13.79 4.77
CA GLY A 55 5.23 -14.90 5.46
C GLY A 55 5.18 -16.21 4.66
N TYR A 56 4.05 -16.51 4.05
CA TYR A 56 3.92 -17.65 3.14
C TYR A 56 4.83 -17.50 1.90
N ALA A 57 4.89 -16.29 1.32
CA ALA A 57 5.74 -16.01 0.17
C ALA A 57 7.23 -16.15 0.51
N ILE A 58 7.66 -15.76 1.71
CA ILE A 58 9.03 -15.98 2.22
C ILE A 58 9.32 -17.48 2.32
N ALA A 59 8.40 -18.27 2.88
CA ALA A 59 8.60 -19.69 3.10
C ALA A 59 8.57 -20.53 1.81
N SER A 60 7.71 -20.17 0.86
CA SER A 60 7.46 -20.97 -0.35
C SER A 60 8.10 -20.41 -1.62
N GLY A 61 8.51 -19.14 -1.61
CA GLY A 61 9.01 -18.42 -2.79
C GLY A 61 7.93 -18.15 -3.86
N ARG A 62 6.64 -18.30 -3.52
CA ARG A 62 5.49 -18.04 -4.39
C ARG A 62 4.29 -17.53 -3.60
N LEU A 63 3.29 -17.00 -4.27
CA LEU A 63 2.03 -16.62 -3.64
C LEU A 63 1.11 -17.83 -3.38
N PRO A 64 0.25 -17.79 -2.34
CA PRO A 64 -0.80 -18.79 -2.15
C PRO A 64 -1.73 -18.86 -3.37
N ALA A 65 -1.90 -20.06 -3.93
CA ALA A 65 -2.72 -20.29 -5.12
C ALA A 65 -4.04 -20.99 -4.79
N THR A 66 -4.08 -21.71 -3.66
CA THR A 66 -5.24 -22.48 -3.23
C THR A 66 -5.84 -21.91 -1.95
N GLU A 67 -7.12 -22.16 -1.75
CA GLU A 67 -7.84 -21.75 -0.55
C GLU A 67 -7.20 -22.30 0.74
N THR A 68 -6.73 -23.55 0.73
CA THR A 68 -6.05 -24.14 1.90
C THR A 68 -4.73 -23.45 2.23
N GLU A 69 -3.93 -23.12 1.21
CA GLU A 69 -2.69 -22.37 1.39
C GLU A 69 -2.97 -20.98 1.93
N LEU A 70 -3.97 -20.29 1.36
CA LEU A 70 -4.36 -18.96 1.79
C LEU A 70 -4.83 -18.99 3.25
N ILE A 71 -5.80 -19.83 3.60
CA ILE A 71 -6.33 -19.93 4.98
C ILE A 71 -5.21 -20.26 5.97
N GLY A 72 -4.27 -21.13 5.60
CA GLY A 72 -3.10 -21.43 6.42
C GLY A 72 -2.15 -20.25 6.64
N SER A 73 -2.18 -19.26 5.76
CA SER A 73 -1.37 -18.04 5.85
C SER A 73 -2.08 -16.87 6.55
N LEU A 74 -3.42 -16.84 6.57
CA LEU A 74 -4.18 -15.74 7.14
C LEU A 74 -4.25 -15.82 8.67
N ARG A 75 -4.25 -14.66 9.33
CA ARG A 75 -4.57 -14.57 10.77
C ARG A 75 -6.05 -14.83 11.02
N SER A 76 -6.90 -14.28 10.16
CA SER A 76 -8.35 -14.50 10.19
C SER A 76 -8.90 -14.39 8.77
N ALA A 77 -9.67 -15.38 8.34
CA ALA A 77 -10.39 -15.33 7.07
C ALA A 77 -11.56 -14.34 7.09
N ARG A 78 -11.95 -13.85 8.27
CA ARG A 78 -13.06 -12.92 8.46
C ARG A 78 -12.61 -11.60 9.08
N ASP A 79 -13.23 -10.52 8.65
CA ASP A 79 -13.10 -9.20 9.26
C ASP A 79 -13.93 -9.09 10.55
N SER A 80 -13.92 -7.88 11.13
CA SER A 80 -14.58 -7.62 12.40
C SER A 80 -16.12 -7.67 12.32
N TYR A 81 -16.69 -7.56 11.12
CA TYR A 81 -18.11 -7.69 10.81
C TYR A 81 -18.50 -9.13 10.42
N GLY A 82 -17.53 -10.05 10.42
CA GLY A 82 -17.74 -11.46 10.10
C GLY A 82 -17.79 -11.76 8.60
N LYS A 83 -17.42 -10.81 7.74
CA LYS A 83 -17.32 -11.04 6.29
C LYS A 83 -15.97 -11.56 5.90
N PHE A 84 -15.94 -12.28 4.78
CA PHE A 84 -14.70 -12.86 4.28
C PHE A 84 -13.77 -11.79 3.74
N THR A 85 -12.50 -11.91 4.10
CA THR A 85 -11.44 -11.14 3.47
C THR A 85 -11.27 -11.63 2.03
N MET A 86 -11.14 -10.69 1.11
CA MET A 86 -10.83 -10.95 -0.29
C MET A 86 -9.33 -10.86 -0.53
N TYR A 87 -8.81 -11.78 -1.33
CA TYR A 87 -7.40 -11.86 -1.70
C TYR A 87 -7.28 -11.84 -3.22
N ILE A 88 -6.70 -10.78 -3.77
CA ILE A 88 -6.49 -10.63 -5.21
C ILE A 88 -5.00 -10.71 -5.48
N TYR A 89 -4.56 -11.54 -6.42
CA TYR A 89 -3.15 -11.76 -6.66
C TYR A 89 -2.82 -11.99 -8.13
N SER A 90 -1.55 -11.74 -8.47
CA SER A 90 -1.07 -11.91 -9.83
C SER A 90 -0.77 -13.38 -10.13
N GLY A 91 -1.43 -13.94 -11.15
CA GLY A 91 -1.30 -15.35 -11.53
C GLY A 91 0.09 -15.74 -12.04
N ASN A 92 0.96 -14.78 -12.36
CA ASN A 92 2.35 -15.08 -12.72
C ASN A 92 3.28 -15.29 -11.51
N LEU A 93 2.77 -15.17 -10.28
CA LEU A 93 3.54 -15.33 -9.05
C LEU A 93 3.15 -16.59 -8.24
N ASP A 94 2.28 -17.45 -8.77
CA ASP A 94 1.72 -18.61 -8.04
C ASP A 94 2.16 -19.99 -8.57
N ASP A 95 2.88 -20.04 -9.70
CA ASP A 95 3.20 -21.30 -10.40
C ASP A 95 4.26 -22.20 -9.72
N SER A 96 5.38 -21.63 -9.25
CA SER A 96 6.51 -22.43 -8.75
C SER A 96 7.33 -21.73 -7.68
N SER A 97 8.03 -22.50 -6.84
CA SER A 97 8.89 -21.94 -5.80
C SER A 97 10.02 -21.11 -6.40
N GLY A 98 10.18 -19.88 -5.93
CA GLY A 98 11.19 -18.92 -6.41
C GLY A 98 10.73 -18.05 -7.58
N VAL A 99 9.52 -18.24 -8.09
CA VAL A 99 8.96 -17.45 -9.21
C VAL A 99 8.96 -15.95 -8.92
N ILE A 100 8.76 -15.56 -7.65
CA ILE A 100 8.79 -14.16 -7.19
C ILE A 100 10.13 -13.50 -7.53
N CYS A 101 11.24 -14.22 -7.39
CA CYS A 101 12.57 -13.68 -7.63
C CYS A 101 12.87 -13.50 -9.12
N THR A 102 12.35 -14.39 -9.97
CA THR A 102 12.56 -14.35 -11.42
C THR A 102 11.56 -13.45 -12.16
N ALA A 103 10.41 -13.15 -11.56
CA ALA A 103 9.39 -12.32 -12.18
C ALA A 103 9.89 -10.89 -12.41
N THR A 104 9.68 -10.34 -13.60
CA THR A 104 10.07 -8.95 -13.95
C THR A 104 8.90 -7.97 -13.89
N ALA A 105 7.67 -8.47 -13.96
CA ALA A 105 6.43 -7.70 -13.96
C ALA A 105 5.32 -8.49 -13.25
N THR A 106 4.18 -7.86 -12.99
CA THR A 106 2.94 -8.53 -12.59
C THR A 106 1.79 -8.09 -13.49
N ASN A 107 0.66 -8.77 -13.35
CA ASN A 107 -0.55 -8.51 -14.13
C ASN A 107 -1.44 -7.44 -13.49
N ILE A 108 -1.07 -6.86 -12.35
CA ILE A 108 -1.93 -5.93 -11.61
C ILE A 108 -1.29 -4.54 -11.57
N THR A 109 -2.05 -3.57 -12.05
CA THR A 109 -1.83 -2.14 -11.83
C THR A 109 -2.93 -1.60 -10.93
N LEU A 110 -2.59 -0.74 -9.98
CA LEU A 110 -3.53 -0.15 -9.04
C LEU A 110 -3.62 1.35 -9.27
N ARG A 111 -4.84 1.89 -9.38
CA ARG A 111 -5.08 3.33 -9.34
C ARG A 111 -5.68 3.70 -8.01
N VAL A 112 -5.03 4.62 -7.31
CA VAL A 112 -5.38 5.04 -5.96
C VAL A 112 -5.96 6.45 -5.99
N GLY A 113 -7.00 6.65 -5.19
CA GLY A 113 -7.65 7.95 -5.09
C GLY A 113 -8.48 8.30 -6.32
N CYS A 114 -9.19 7.31 -6.88
CA CYS A 114 -10.11 7.57 -7.98
C CYS A 114 -11.20 8.56 -7.51
N ALA A 115 -11.31 9.70 -8.19
CA ALA A 115 -12.27 10.75 -7.87
C ALA A 115 -13.65 10.53 -8.53
N ASP A 116 -13.71 9.62 -9.51
CA ASP A 116 -14.91 9.27 -10.26
C ASP A 116 -15.01 7.75 -10.48
N VAL A 117 -16.22 7.25 -10.74
CA VAL A 117 -16.50 5.80 -10.87
C VAL A 117 -15.81 5.18 -12.10
N ALA A 118 -15.53 5.98 -13.14
CA ALA A 118 -14.76 5.50 -14.28
C ALA A 118 -13.24 5.55 -14.04
N CYS A 119 -12.80 6.02 -12.86
CA CYS A 119 -11.42 6.27 -12.46
C CYS A 119 -10.59 6.96 -13.56
N THR A 120 -11.17 7.99 -14.17
CA THR A 120 -10.46 8.82 -15.17
C THR A 120 -9.52 9.82 -14.51
N SER A 121 -9.85 10.27 -13.29
CA SER A 121 -9.00 11.09 -12.43
C SER A 121 -8.57 10.28 -11.21
N TYR A 122 -7.26 10.12 -11.02
CA TYR A 122 -6.66 9.40 -9.89
C TYR A 122 -5.44 10.15 -9.34
N GLU A 123 -5.13 9.93 -8.06
CA GLU A 123 -3.99 10.56 -7.40
C GLU A 123 -2.67 9.87 -7.75
N GLN A 124 -2.70 8.55 -7.85
CA GLN A 124 -1.51 7.74 -8.08
C GLN A 124 -1.82 6.47 -8.87
N GLU A 125 -0.88 6.07 -9.72
CA GLU A 125 -0.87 4.76 -10.38
C GLU A 125 0.34 3.95 -9.89
N ILE A 126 0.08 2.74 -9.40
CA ILE A 126 1.09 1.83 -8.83
C ILE A 126 1.15 0.60 -9.75
N PRO A 127 2.20 0.46 -10.57
CA PRO A 127 2.37 -0.71 -11.41
C PRO A 127 2.95 -1.89 -10.62
N ASN A 128 2.89 -3.09 -11.20
CA ASN A 128 3.53 -4.30 -10.70
C ASN A 128 3.10 -4.68 -9.27
N VAL A 129 1.81 -4.56 -8.97
CA VAL A 129 1.26 -5.03 -7.69
C VAL A 129 1.26 -6.55 -7.65
N ALA A 130 1.84 -7.15 -6.61
CA ALA A 130 1.92 -8.60 -6.48
C ALA A 130 0.58 -9.17 -6.01
N PHE A 131 0.03 -8.59 -4.95
CA PHE A 131 -1.28 -8.97 -4.41
C PHE A 131 -1.89 -7.85 -3.54
N LEU A 132 -3.18 -7.99 -3.26
CA LEU A 132 -3.99 -7.16 -2.40
C LEU A 132 -4.81 -8.02 -1.43
N VAL A 133 -5.06 -7.46 -0.26
CA VAL A 133 -5.97 -7.98 0.76
C VAL A 133 -7.03 -6.91 1.01
N VAL A 134 -8.30 -7.29 0.90
CA VAL A 134 -9.45 -6.39 0.89
C VAL A 134 -10.50 -6.85 1.92
N SER A 135 -11.12 -5.91 2.61
CA SER A 135 -12.33 -6.12 3.42
C SER A 135 -13.36 -5.06 3.04
N GLY A 136 -14.61 -5.46 2.81
CA GLY A 136 -15.74 -4.56 2.50
C GLY A 136 -16.38 -3.90 3.73
N ASP A 137 -15.60 -3.79 4.81
CA ASP A 137 -15.93 -3.17 6.10
C ASP A 137 -17.41 -3.18 6.50
N GLY A 138 -17.99 -2.01 6.82
CA GLY A 138 -19.28 -1.89 7.49
C GLY A 138 -20.48 -1.85 6.56
N ASN A 139 -20.30 -1.57 5.27
CA ASN A 139 -21.38 -1.55 4.28
C ASN A 139 -21.67 -2.95 3.69
N TYR A 140 -20.77 -3.92 3.88
CA TYR A 140 -20.87 -5.29 3.38
C TYR A 140 -20.84 -5.42 1.84
N ASN A 141 -20.50 -4.36 1.14
CA ASN A 141 -20.36 -4.29 -0.31
C ASN A 141 -18.87 -4.17 -0.64
N LEU A 142 -18.31 -5.21 -1.25
CA LEU A 142 -16.93 -5.21 -1.75
C LEU A 142 -16.89 -4.42 -3.05
N GLN A 143 -16.23 -3.28 -3.03
CA GLN A 143 -16.23 -2.38 -4.19
C GLN A 143 -14.90 -2.44 -4.96
N THR A 144 -13.94 -3.22 -4.47
CA THR A 144 -12.63 -3.44 -5.09
C THR A 144 -12.64 -4.77 -5.85
N TRP A 145 -13.20 -4.78 -7.07
CA TRP A 145 -13.20 -5.95 -7.97
C TRP A 145 -13.01 -5.56 -9.44
N HIS A 146 -12.69 -6.55 -10.27
CA HIS A 146 -12.68 -6.41 -11.71
C HIS A 146 -13.20 -7.69 -12.37
N SER A 147 -14.10 -7.56 -13.35
CA SER A 147 -14.77 -8.71 -14.00
C SER A 147 -13.83 -9.67 -14.74
N ALA A 148 -12.63 -9.19 -15.11
CA ALA A 148 -11.58 -10.01 -15.71
C ALA A 148 -10.78 -10.87 -14.71
N LEU A 149 -11.02 -10.75 -13.40
CA LEU A 149 -10.43 -11.65 -12.40
C LEU A 149 -11.04 -13.04 -12.52
N THR A 150 -10.18 -14.06 -12.55
CA THR A 150 -10.64 -15.45 -12.38
C THR A 150 -11.01 -15.63 -10.91
N SER A 151 -12.31 -15.73 -10.62
CA SER A 151 -12.81 -16.00 -9.27
C SER A 151 -12.38 -17.40 -8.82
N LEU A 152 -11.62 -17.45 -7.73
CA LEU A 152 -11.16 -18.64 -7.06
C LEU A 152 -11.65 -18.64 -5.61
N GLY A 153 -11.62 -19.79 -4.95
CA GLY A 153 -12.07 -19.94 -3.57
C GLY A 153 -13.51 -20.42 -3.43
N SER A 154 -13.91 -20.65 -2.19
CA SER A 154 -15.19 -21.24 -1.80
C SER A 154 -15.93 -20.34 -0.80
N SER A 155 -16.93 -20.87 -0.11
CA SER A 155 -17.71 -20.20 0.93
C SER A 155 -16.90 -19.78 2.16
N THR A 156 -15.55 -19.79 2.14
CA THR A 156 -14.72 -19.40 3.30
C THR A 156 -13.69 -18.30 3.05
N VAL A 157 -13.33 -18.02 1.80
CA VAL A 157 -12.50 -16.87 1.38
C VAL A 157 -12.83 -16.53 -0.07
N VAL A 158 -12.74 -15.25 -0.43
CA VAL A 158 -12.91 -14.81 -1.82
C VAL A 158 -11.53 -14.60 -2.43
N MET A 159 -11.20 -15.30 -3.51
CA MET A 159 -9.91 -15.14 -4.19
C MET A 159 -10.13 -14.64 -5.63
N GLY A 160 -9.26 -13.74 -6.08
CA GLY A 160 -9.24 -13.27 -7.47
C GLY A 160 -7.84 -13.47 -8.06
N ARG A 161 -7.73 -14.26 -9.12
CA ARG A 161 -6.47 -14.43 -9.85
C ARG A 161 -6.44 -13.54 -11.09
N ALA A 162 -5.39 -12.74 -11.21
CA ALA A 162 -5.11 -11.90 -12.38
C ALA A 162 -4.23 -12.65 -13.39
N ASP A 163 -4.85 -13.29 -14.40
CA ASP A 163 -4.14 -14.03 -15.45
C ASP A 163 -3.63 -13.11 -16.59
N THR A 164 -4.24 -11.93 -16.73
CA THR A 164 -3.89 -10.92 -17.74
C THR A 164 -3.73 -9.55 -17.09
N ASN A 165 -3.06 -8.63 -17.79
CA ASN A 165 -2.88 -7.26 -17.33
C ASN A 165 -4.24 -6.59 -17.06
N LEU A 166 -4.48 -6.21 -15.82
CA LEU A 166 -5.69 -5.54 -15.37
C LEU A 166 -5.35 -4.36 -14.47
N THR A 167 -6.24 -3.38 -14.47
CA THR A 167 -6.16 -2.22 -13.58
C THR A 167 -7.29 -2.30 -12.57
N LEU A 168 -6.93 -2.28 -11.29
CA LEU A 168 -7.88 -2.19 -10.17
C LEU A 168 -8.00 -0.74 -9.71
N PHE A 169 -9.18 -0.38 -9.22
CA PHE A 169 -9.51 0.96 -8.78
C PHE A 169 -9.72 0.99 -7.26
N LEU A 170 -9.01 1.91 -6.59
CA LEU A 170 -9.29 2.27 -5.20
C LEU A 170 -9.87 3.67 -5.17
N TYR A 171 -11.13 3.76 -4.78
CA TYR A 171 -11.86 5.02 -4.78
C TYR A 171 -11.55 5.87 -3.56
N THR A 172 -11.81 7.17 -3.70
CA THR A 172 -11.85 8.07 -2.55
C THR A 172 -13.03 7.71 -1.64
N TYR A 173 -12.82 7.84 -0.32
CA TYR A 173 -13.85 7.50 0.66
C TYR A 173 -15.16 8.24 0.38
N GLY A 174 -16.26 7.50 0.36
CA GLY A 174 -17.60 8.05 0.17
C GLY A 174 -18.07 8.13 -1.28
N LEU A 175 -17.22 7.82 -2.27
CA LEU A 175 -17.65 7.72 -3.66
C LEU A 175 -18.56 6.49 -3.85
N SER A 176 -19.71 6.66 -4.49
CA SER A 176 -20.62 5.54 -4.73
C SER A 176 -20.17 4.70 -5.92
N ALA A 177 -19.65 3.50 -5.65
CA ALA A 177 -19.21 2.51 -6.63
C ALA A 177 -19.80 1.13 -6.32
N ASP A 178 -19.82 0.22 -7.28
CA ASP A 178 -20.23 -1.18 -7.09
C ASP A 178 -19.63 -2.02 -8.21
N ASP A 179 -18.39 -2.46 -8.01
CA ASP A 179 -17.63 -3.18 -9.03
C ASP A 179 -17.69 -4.71 -8.83
N TYR A 180 -18.27 -5.20 -7.73
CA TYR A 180 -18.37 -6.62 -7.43
C TYR A 180 -19.81 -7.12 -7.49
N ALA A 181 -20.17 -7.73 -8.62
CA ALA A 181 -21.51 -8.34 -8.75
C ALA A 181 -21.74 -9.59 -7.87
N GLY A 182 -20.74 -10.03 -7.09
CA GLY A 182 -20.77 -11.27 -6.31
C GLY A 182 -21.43 -11.16 -4.93
N ASP A 183 -21.81 -9.97 -4.50
CA ASP A 183 -22.44 -9.73 -3.19
C ASP A 183 -23.79 -8.98 -3.31
N VAL A 184 -23.93 -7.84 -2.61
CA VAL A 184 -25.16 -7.04 -2.59
C VAL A 184 -25.07 -6.02 -3.71
N LEU A 185 -25.80 -6.24 -4.79
CA LEU A 185 -25.95 -5.32 -5.93
C LEU A 185 -26.64 -4.01 -5.52
N ARG A 186 -25.91 -3.13 -4.85
CA ARG A 186 -26.37 -1.85 -4.33
C ARG A 186 -25.20 -0.88 -4.29
N SER A 187 -25.29 0.18 -5.08
CA SER A 187 -24.34 1.29 -5.02
C SER A 187 -24.31 1.92 -3.62
N GLU A 188 -23.15 1.83 -2.97
CA GLU A 188 -22.91 2.36 -1.64
C GLU A 188 -21.63 3.19 -1.61
N PRO A 189 -21.46 4.09 -0.62
CA PRO A 189 -20.22 4.86 -0.48
C PRO A 189 -19.04 3.93 -0.20
N TYR A 190 -17.93 4.13 -0.94
CA TYR A 190 -16.69 3.36 -0.81
C TYR A 190 -16.13 3.43 0.61
N ASP A 191 -16.07 2.29 1.29
CA ASP A 191 -15.49 2.12 2.63
C ASP A 191 -14.55 0.90 2.73
N ASP A 192 -14.22 0.25 1.62
CA ASP A 192 -13.30 -0.89 1.58
C ASP A 192 -11.96 -0.55 2.26
N ILE A 193 -11.48 -1.49 3.07
CA ILE A 193 -10.14 -1.46 3.64
C ILE A 193 -9.23 -2.31 2.77
N VAL A 194 -8.35 -1.64 2.03
CA VAL A 194 -7.41 -2.29 1.11
C VAL A 194 -5.97 -2.12 1.57
N LYS A 195 -5.22 -3.22 1.51
CA LYS A 195 -3.77 -3.22 1.63
C LYS A 195 -3.17 -4.03 0.48
N TRP A 196 -2.01 -3.60 -0.02
CA TRP A 196 -1.35 -4.25 -1.15
C TRP A 196 0.15 -4.33 -0.92
N VAL A 197 0.79 -5.22 -1.68
CA VAL A 197 2.25 -5.35 -1.73
C VAL A 197 2.67 -5.34 -3.20
N SER A 198 3.63 -4.50 -3.56
CA SER A 198 4.21 -4.51 -4.90
C SER A 198 5.23 -5.63 -5.06
N LEU A 199 5.49 -6.07 -6.30
CA LEU A 199 6.56 -7.03 -6.58
C LEU A 199 7.92 -6.52 -6.08
N TYR A 200 8.16 -5.22 -6.19
CA TYR A 200 9.39 -4.58 -5.74
C TYR A 200 9.56 -4.61 -4.21
N GLU A 201 8.46 -4.49 -3.46
CA GLU A 201 8.46 -4.64 -2.01
C GLU A 201 8.58 -6.11 -1.58
N LEU A 202 7.98 -7.03 -2.34
CA LEU A 202 7.94 -8.44 -1.99
C LEU A 202 9.30 -9.15 -2.18
N LYS A 203 10.01 -8.86 -3.27
CA LYS A 203 11.32 -9.47 -3.58
C LYS A 203 12.37 -9.37 -2.46
N PRO A 204 12.64 -8.18 -1.87
CA PRO A 204 13.60 -8.08 -0.77
C PRO A 204 13.11 -8.81 0.48
N LYS A 205 11.80 -8.80 0.76
CA LYS A 205 11.22 -9.53 1.89
C LYS A 205 11.40 -11.06 1.76
N VAL A 206 11.22 -11.60 0.55
CA VAL A 206 11.43 -13.03 0.23
C VAL A 206 12.92 -13.41 0.24
N GLY A 207 13.83 -12.44 0.29
CA GLY A 207 15.26 -12.72 0.29
C GLY A 207 15.73 -13.20 -1.08
N CYS A 208 15.21 -12.60 -2.16
CA CYS A 208 15.71 -12.80 -3.52
C CYS A 208 17.17 -12.28 -3.62
N GLY A 209 18.09 -13.07 -3.08
CA GLY A 209 19.51 -12.79 -2.94
C GLY A 209 20.24 -13.01 -4.25
N GLY A 210 20.29 -11.97 -5.06
CA GLY A 210 21.25 -11.82 -6.14
C GLY A 210 21.74 -10.39 -6.15
N SER A 211 23.06 -10.20 -6.19
CA SER A 211 23.76 -8.91 -6.37
C SER A 211 23.48 -8.23 -7.72
N GLY A 212 22.23 -8.20 -8.18
CA GLY A 212 21.81 -7.59 -9.42
C GLY A 212 20.30 -7.41 -9.43
N GLY A 213 19.84 -6.21 -9.07
CA GLY A 213 18.45 -5.80 -9.28
C GLY A 213 17.62 -5.61 -8.01
N GLY A 214 18.19 -4.98 -6.97
CA GLY A 214 17.40 -4.07 -6.14
C GLY A 214 16.90 -2.93 -7.04
N GLY A 215 15.79 -3.16 -7.74
CA GLY A 215 15.13 -2.11 -8.49
C GLY A 215 14.50 -1.16 -7.48
N CYS A 216 14.97 0.09 -7.44
CA CYS A 216 14.18 1.15 -6.83
C CYS A 216 12.76 1.06 -7.38
N PRO A 217 11.71 1.22 -6.56
CA PRO A 217 10.36 1.41 -7.06
C PRO A 217 10.21 2.73 -7.85
N HIS A 218 11.22 3.60 -7.81
CA HIS A 218 11.22 4.89 -8.47
C HIS A 218 11.59 4.78 -9.95
N SER A 219 10.94 5.56 -10.81
CA SER A 219 11.39 5.80 -12.18
C SER A 219 12.56 6.80 -12.24
N THR A 220 12.75 7.57 -11.16
CA THR A 220 13.80 8.59 -11.02
C THR A 220 14.26 8.70 -9.56
N ILE A 221 15.55 8.91 -9.33
CA ILE A 221 16.14 9.17 -8.01
C ILE A 221 16.56 10.63 -7.93
N THR A 222 16.35 11.26 -6.78
CA THR A 222 16.84 12.62 -6.53
C THR A 222 18.22 12.54 -5.91
N VAL A 223 19.22 13.14 -6.53
CA VAL A 223 20.59 13.22 -5.98
C VAL A 223 20.88 14.65 -5.55
N ARG A 224 21.16 14.89 -4.27
CA ARG A 224 21.41 16.21 -3.68
C ARG A 224 22.90 16.46 -3.43
N ASN A 225 23.38 17.64 -3.80
CA ASN A 225 24.75 18.05 -3.47
C ASN A 225 24.82 18.63 -2.05
N THR A 226 25.47 17.91 -1.13
CA THR A 226 25.68 18.33 0.28
C THR A 226 27.12 18.71 0.60
N SER A 227 28.01 18.65 -0.39
CA SER A 227 29.46 18.88 -0.26
C SER A 227 29.91 20.30 0.13
N GLY A 228 28.98 21.27 0.16
CA GLY A 228 29.30 22.69 0.33
C GLY A 228 30.10 23.33 -0.82
N ARG A 229 30.29 22.63 -1.95
CA ARG A 229 31.00 23.14 -3.14
C ARG A 229 30.18 22.99 -4.41
N ASN A 230 30.46 23.86 -5.39
CA ASN A 230 29.92 23.71 -6.74
C ASN A 230 30.61 22.55 -7.46
N TYR A 231 29.81 21.68 -8.05
CA TYR A 231 30.26 20.63 -8.97
C TYR A 231 29.61 20.84 -10.34
N TYR A 232 29.96 20.00 -11.30
CA TYR A 232 29.23 19.85 -12.55
C TYR A 232 28.78 18.41 -12.69
N TYR A 233 27.64 18.16 -13.32
CA TYR A 233 27.19 16.79 -13.57
C TYR A 233 26.68 16.60 -15.00
N THR A 234 26.71 15.35 -15.43
CA THR A 234 26.10 14.89 -16.69
C THR A 234 25.35 13.60 -16.44
N ASN A 235 24.27 13.40 -17.16
CA ASN A 235 23.54 12.12 -17.28
C ASN A 235 23.09 11.97 -18.76
N SER A 236 22.29 10.96 -19.09
CA SER A 236 21.78 10.76 -20.46
C SER A 236 20.89 11.90 -20.98
N SER A 237 20.24 12.65 -20.08
CA SER A 237 19.27 13.71 -20.43
C SER A 237 19.82 15.13 -20.32
N THR A 238 21.02 15.32 -19.77
CA THR A 238 21.60 16.64 -19.49
C THR A 238 23.03 16.76 -20.00
N THR A 239 23.28 17.84 -20.74
CA THR A 239 24.64 18.30 -21.03
C THR A 239 25.19 19.01 -19.80
N CYS A 240 26.52 18.91 -19.55
CA CYS A 240 27.24 19.42 -18.36
C CYS A 240 26.56 20.62 -17.66
N GLN A 241 25.85 20.34 -16.56
CA GLN A 241 25.14 21.34 -15.76
C GLN A 241 25.92 21.71 -14.50
N LEU A 242 25.81 22.96 -14.05
CA LEU A 242 26.32 23.40 -12.75
C LEU A 242 25.46 22.80 -11.63
N TRP A 243 26.12 22.19 -10.64
CA TRP A 243 25.51 21.57 -9.46
C TRP A 243 25.90 22.34 -8.20
N SER A 244 25.07 23.30 -7.81
CA SER A 244 25.30 24.14 -6.63
C SER A 244 25.04 23.37 -5.31
N PRO A 245 25.68 23.76 -4.20
CA PRO A 245 25.34 23.24 -2.87
C PRO A 245 23.85 23.38 -2.56
N GLY A 246 23.24 22.33 -2.04
CA GLY A 246 21.82 22.28 -1.70
C GLY A 246 20.88 22.03 -2.89
N SER A 247 21.37 22.08 -4.14
CA SER A 247 20.55 21.72 -5.30
C SER A 247 20.55 20.22 -5.57
N SER A 248 19.53 19.77 -6.29
CA SER A 248 19.33 18.37 -6.65
C SER A 248 19.40 18.15 -8.16
N ALA A 249 19.86 16.97 -8.55
CA ALA A 249 19.82 16.44 -9.90
C ALA A 249 18.89 15.22 -9.92
N THR A 250 18.19 15.00 -11.02
CA THR A 250 17.34 13.82 -11.20
C THR A 250 18.12 12.75 -11.98
N LEU A 251 18.12 11.52 -11.46
CA LEU A 251 18.76 10.36 -12.08
C LEU A 251 17.68 9.39 -12.58
N PRO A 252 17.41 9.33 -13.90
CA PRO A 252 16.44 8.40 -14.46
C PRO A 252 16.86 6.92 -14.34
N SER A 253 15.89 6.02 -14.38
CA SER A 253 16.13 4.57 -14.42
C SER A 253 17.07 4.17 -15.57
N GLY A 254 18.07 3.35 -15.25
CA GLY A 254 19.08 2.87 -16.20
C GLY A 254 20.20 3.86 -16.52
N ASP A 255 20.18 5.07 -15.96
CA ASP A 255 21.15 6.11 -16.26
C ASP A 255 22.33 6.14 -15.26
N THR A 256 23.35 6.94 -15.56
CA THR A 256 24.51 7.18 -14.71
C THR A 256 24.72 8.67 -14.50
N LEU A 257 24.78 9.11 -13.25
CA LEU A 257 25.16 10.48 -12.89
C LEU A 257 26.68 10.54 -12.72
N ASN A 258 27.34 11.32 -13.58
CA ASN A 258 28.78 11.57 -13.51
C ASN A 258 29.04 12.97 -12.96
N VAL A 259 29.92 13.08 -11.98
CA VAL A 259 30.24 14.33 -11.28
C VAL A 259 31.65 14.81 -11.64
N TYR A 260 31.82 16.10 -11.87
CA TYR A 260 33.06 16.75 -12.30
C TYR A 260 33.36 18.00 -11.47
N ARG A 261 34.64 18.30 -11.26
CA ARG A 261 35.09 19.49 -10.49
C ARG A 261 35.04 20.81 -11.27
N SER A 262 34.87 20.76 -12.58
CA SER A 262 34.92 21.95 -13.44
C SER A 262 34.24 21.67 -14.77
N TRP A 263 33.63 22.69 -15.36
CA TRP A 263 32.92 22.60 -16.65
C TRP A 263 33.76 21.94 -17.77
N TRP A 264 35.02 22.33 -17.94
CA TRP A 264 35.91 21.76 -18.98
C TRP A 264 36.12 20.24 -18.83
N ARG A 265 36.10 19.73 -17.59
CA ARG A 265 36.29 18.30 -17.30
C ARG A 265 35.07 17.46 -17.66
N CYS A 266 33.89 18.03 -17.84
CA CYS A 266 32.74 17.27 -18.33
C CYS A 266 32.97 16.72 -19.75
N PHE A 267 33.76 17.41 -20.57
CA PHE A 267 33.93 17.06 -21.99
C PHE A 267 35.21 16.24 -22.23
N PHE A 268 36.24 16.47 -21.43
CA PHE A 268 37.58 15.90 -21.68
C PHE A 268 38.21 15.24 -20.44
N GLY A 269 37.52 15.26 -19.31
CA GLY A 269 38.03 14.75 -18.04
C GLY A 269 37.36 13.46 -17.61
N THR A 270 38.00 12.77 -16.68
CA THR A 270 37.37 11.67 -15.94
C THR A 270 36.47 12.25 -14.83
N PRO A 271 35.28 11.66 -14.60
CA PRO A 271 34.45 12.04 -13.47
C PRO A 271 35.19 11.79 -12.16
N VAL A 272 34.95 12.64 -11.17
CA VAL A 272 35.49 12.49 -9.81
C VAL A 272 34.66 11.53 -8.96
N ALA A 273 33.40 11.34 -9.34
CA ALA A 273 32.50 10.34 -8.79
C ALA A 273 31.46 9.99 -9.86
N SER A 274 31.00 8.75 -9.87
CA SER A 274 29.89 8.32 -10.70
C SER A 274 28.97 7.41 -9.90
N ILE A 275 27.67 7.50 -10.17
CA ILE A 275 26.69 6.59 -9.59
C ILE A 275 25.69 6.16 -10.64
N THR A 276 25.49 4.85 -10.75
CA THR A 276 24.42 4.29 -11.58
C THR A 276 23.12 4.35 -10.82
N PHE A 277 22.00 4.41 -11.55
CA PHE A 277 20.67 4.31 -10.94
C PHE A 277 20.56 3.11 -10.00
N SER A 278 21.04 1.93 -10.43
CA SER A 278 21.04 0.71 -9.61
C SER A 278 21.86 0.82 -8.32
N SER A 279 22.99 1.52 -8.36
CA SER A 279 23.83 1.73 -7.17
C SER A 279 23.20 2.74 -6.22
N ALA A 280 22.59 3.80 -6.76
CA ALA A 280 21.80 4.75 -5.99
C ALA A 280 20.62 4.06 -5.30
N CYS A 281 19.95 3.12 -5.96
CA CYS A 281 18.90 2.31 -5.34
C CYS A 281 19.36 1.48 -4.17
N SER A 282 20.57 0.91 -4.25
CA SER A 282 21.10 0.12 -3.14
C SER A 282 21.52 0.98 -1.94
N LEU A 283 21.70 2.29 -2.13
CA LEU A 283 22.05 3.23 -1.06
C LEU A 283 20.82 3.78 -0.34
N ASP A 284 19.66 3.83 -1.00
CA ASP A 284 18.39 4.22 -0.37
C ASP A 284 17.90 3.09 0.54
N THR A 285 18.35 3.13 1.79
CA THR A 285 18.01 2.14 2.82
C THR A 285 16.85 2.58 3.69
N ALA A 286 16.49 3.86 3.62
CA ALA A 286 15.40 4.44 4.39
C ALA A 286 14.02 3.91 3.96
N GLY A 287 13.88 3.44 2.71
CA GLY A 287 12.61 2.94 2.19
C GLY A 287 11.50 4.00 2.23
N ASN A 288 11.89 5.27 2.29
CA ASN A 288 10.98 6.39 2.20
C ASN A 288 10.63 6.62 0.73
N ASN A 289 9.42 7.11 0.45
CA ASN A 289 8.94 7.31 -0.94
C ASN A 289 9.71 8.40 -1.71
N ASP A 290 10.70 9.02 -1.08
CA ASP A 290 11.56 10.04 -1.64
C ASP A 290 12.97 9.47 -1.70
N ALA A 291 13.31 8.68 -2.73
CA ALA A 291 14.66 8.18 -2.94
C ALA A 291 15.64 9.35 -3.13
N VAL A 292 16.19 9.86 -2.03
CA VAL A 292 17.12 10.98 -2.01
C VAL A 292 18.51 10.48 -1.63
N ILE A 293 19.45 10.58 -2.56
CA ILE A 293 20.86 10.27 -2.33
C ILE A 293 21.67 11.56 -2.20
N CYS A 294 22.60 11.60 -1.26
CA CYS A 294 23.43 12.75 -0.95
C CYS A 294 24.85 12.56 -1.49
N TYR A 295 25.42 13.60 -2.11
CA TYR A 295 26.85 13.65 -2.49
C TYR A 295 27.61 14.60 -1.56
N ASP A 296 28.50 14.04 -0.74
CA ASP A 296 29.26 14.77 0.30
C ASP A 296 30.54 15.44 -0.24
N GLY A 297 30.83 15.29 -1.53
CA GLY A 297 32.05 15.78 -2.19
C GLY A 297 33.13 14.70 -2.40
N SER A 298 32.91 13.50 -1.88
CA SER A 298 33.78 12.33 -2.05
C SER A 298 32.97 11.09 -2.43
N ASN A 299 31.86 10.83 -1.74
CA ASN A 299 31.03 9.63 -1.90
C ASN A 299 29.55 9.99 -2.04
N PHE A 300 28.79 9.02 -2.55
CA PHE A 300 27.33 9.03 -2.48
C PHE A 300 26.88 8.25 -1.25
N ILE A 301 25.95 8.81 -0.49
CA ILE A 301 25.42 8.25 0.76
C ILE A 301 23.90 8.41 0.79
N ASP A 302 23.22 7.61 1.60
CA ASP A 302 21.82 7.84 1.93
C ASP A 302 21.66 9.20 2.62
N CYS A 303 20.65 9.97 2.22
CA CYS A 303 20.24 11.17 2.97
C CYS A 303 19.29 10.74 4.10
#